data_AF-A0A366ZJ69-F1
#
_entry.id   AF-A0A366ZJ69-F1
#
_cell.length_a   1.000
_cell.length_b   1.000
_cell.length_c   1.000
_cell.angle_alpha   90.00
_cell.angle_beta   90.00
_cell.angle_gamma   90.00
#
_symmetry.space_group_name_H-M   'P 1'
#
loop_
_entity.id
_entity.type
_entity.pdbx_description
1 polymer ?
#
loop_
_entity_poly.entity_id
_entity_poly.type
_entity_poly.pdbx_seq_one_letter_code
_entity_poly.pdbx_strand_id
1 'polypeptide(L)'
;MCACTHTHATPARRNRRRALVIFSTSLLLVGGGVAWAAWSTSGTGAATAKATTADSLVVGPGTPVGTLYPKPAGGYGSGTVGAVHTTVSNPNAYPVRITQATVGAITITPALGKTCAPGSVVASTAGPMTLTSPIALAANAAPAAVEIPGAIEMISSAEDGCQGASIGLTLTLTAASA
;
A
#
# COMPACT_ATOMS: atom_id res chain seq x y z
N MET A 1 73.40 37.05 101.92
CA MET A 1 72.73 38.16 101.18
C MET A 1 73.37 38.16 99.79
N CYS A 2 72.72 38.04 98.63
CA CYS A 2 71.38 38.41 98.19
C CYS A 2 70.76 37.37 97.25
N ALA A 3 69.44 37.51 97.09
CA ALA A 3 68.47 36.69 96.38
C ALA A 3 68.62 36.64 94.85
N CYS A 4 67.85 35.72 94.23
CA CYS A 4 66.86 35.98 93.15
C CYS A 4 66.45 34.64 92.51
N THR A 5 65.26 34.09 92.81
CA THR A 5 63.93 34.31 92.20
C THR A 5 63.64 33.47 90.93
N HIS A 6 62.57 32.67 91.04
CA HIS A 6 61.49 32.33 90.08
C HIS A 6 61.82 32.27 88.58
N THR A 7 61.25 31.33 87.81
CA THR A 7 59.98 31.59 87.11
C THR A 7 59.52 30.40 86.25
N HIS A 8 58.25 30.03 86.46
CA HIS A 8 57.19 29.63 85.54
C HIS A 8 57.36 28.57 84.42
N ALA A 9 56.35 27.69 84.40
CA ALA A 9 55.98 26.78 83.33
C ALA A 9 55.18 27.46 82.19
N THR A 10 55.29 26.90 80.98
CA THR A 10 54.28 26.64 79.90
C THR A 10 54.92 26.72 78.50
N PRO A 11 54.25 26.34 77.39
CA PRO A 11 53.53 25.10 77.09
C PRO A 11 53.96 24.49 75.73
N ALA A 12 53.42 23.31 75.41
CA ALA A 12 53.61 22.58 74.17
C ALA A 12 53.21 23.36 72.90
N ARG A 13 53.99 23.23 71.82
CA ARG A 13 53.57 23.58 70.45
C ARG A 13 53.80 22.43 69.47
N ARG A 14 52.68 21.76 69.17
CA ARG A 14 52.52 20.72 68.15
C ARG A 14 52.68 21.31 66.75
N ASN A 15 53.41 20.56 65.92
CA ASN A 15 53.85 20.79 64.55
C ASN A 15 52.83 21.54 63.64
N ARG A 16 53.05 22.84 63.40
CA ARG A 16 52.21 23.71 62.53
C ARG A 16 52.66 23.82 61.07
N ARG A 17 53.68 23.07 60.65
CA ARG A 17 54.30 23.26 59.31
C ARG A 17 53.72 22.39 58.18
N ARG A 18 52.72 21.54 58.44
CA ARG A 18 52.12 20.66 57.40
C ARG A 18 50.70 21.04 56.95
N ALA A 19 50.08 22.06 57.56
CA ALA A 19 48.70 22.43 57.25
C ALA A 19 48.54 23.36 56.03
N LEU A 20 49.63 24.01 55.57
CA LEU A 20 49.54 25.07 54.57
C LEU A 20 49.60 24.55 53.11
N VAL A 21 50.15 23.35 52.89
CA VAL A 21 50.21 22.72 51.55
C VAL A 21 48.90 22.00 51.17
N ILE A 22 48.12 21.59 52.18
CA ILE A 22 46.85 20.88 51.97
C ILE A 22 45.72 21.87 51.62
N PHE A 23 45.82 23.13 52.08
CA PHE A 23 44.78 24.12 51.81
C PHE A 23 44.86 24.71 50.39
N SER A 24 46.05 24.83 49.80
CA SER A 24 46.21 25.31 48.41
C SER A 24 45.75 24.28 47.37
N THR A 25 45.85 22.99 47.67
CA THR A 25 45.30 21.91 46.82
C THR A 25 43.79 21.78 46.94
N SER A 26 43.21 22.10 48.11
CA SER A 26 41.76 21.99 48.34
C SER A 26 40.96 23.11 47.66
N LEU A 27 41.53 24.32 47.50
CA LEU A 27 40.81 25.44 46.85
C LEU A 27 40.82 25.35 45.31
N LEU A 28 41.79 24.64 44.73
CA LEU A 28 41.81 24.32 43.28
C LEU A 28 40.80 23.23 42.88
N LEU A 29 40.21 22.52 43.86
CA LEU A 29 39.23 21.46 43.60
C LEU A 29 37.78 21.96 43.47
N VAL A 30 37.49 23.24 43.77
CA VAL A 30 36.14 23.81 43.60
C VAL A 30 35.86 24.23 42.14
N GLY A 31 36.87 24.21 41.27
CA GLY A 31 36.73 24.40 39.82
C GLY A 31 36.63 23.09 39.03
N GLY A 32 36.48 21.94 39.69
CA GLY A 32 36.36 20.65 39.04
C GLY A 32 34.95 20.46 38.50
N GLY A 33 34.69 20.88 37.26
CA GLY A 33 33.45 20.55 36.57
C GLY A 33 33.19 19.05 36.66
N VAL A 34 32.08 18.66 37.28
CA VAL A 34 31.56 17.29 37.17
C VAL A 34 31.13 17.12 35.72
N ALA A 35 32.09 16.73 34.87
CA ALA A 35 31.78 16.23 33.54
C ALA A 35 31.06 14.91 33.76
N TRP A 36 29.73 14.96 33.83
CA TRP A 36 28.89 13.79 33.65
C TRP A 36 29.13 13.30 32.22
N ALA A 37 30.10 12.41 32.04
CA ALA A 37 30.14 11.56 30.87
C ALA A 37 28.97 10.59 31.02
N ALA A 38 27.79 10.99 30.52
CA ALA A 38 26.75 10.04 30.20
C ALA A 38 27.35 9.11 29.14
N TRP A 39 27.65 7.87 29.52
CA TRP A 39 28.06 6.85 28.55
C TRP A 39 26.83 6.55 27.71
N SER A 40 26.72 7.23 26.57
CA SER A 40 25.70 6.94 25.57
C SER A 40 26.05 5.62 24.91
N THR A 41 25.47 4.54 25.40
CA THR A 41 25.42 3.27 24.68
C THR A 41 24.31 3.36 23.64
N SER A 42 24.68 3.58 22.38
CA SER A 42 23.78 3.42 21.24
C SER A 42 23.90 2.01 20.67
N GLY A 43 22.76 1.37 20.40
CA GLY A 43 22.69 0.09 19.70
C GLY A 43 21.87 0.28 18.43
N THR A 44 22.43 -0.09 17.28
CA THR A 44 21.70 -0.17 16.01
C THR A 44 21.27 -1.61 15.78
N GLY A 45 19.95 -1.82 15.71
CA GLY A 45 19.36 -3.10 15.30
C GLY A 45 18.95 -3.04 13.84
N ALA A 46 19.47 -3.94 13.00
CA ALA A 46 18.98 -4.10 11.63
C ALA A 46 17.67 -4.87 11.65
N ALA A 47 16.56 -4.22 11.30
CA ALA A 47 15.29 -4.89 11.03
C ALA A 47 15.18 -5.12 9.52
N THR A 48 14.97 -6.37 9.10
CA THR A 48 14.64 -6.70 7.71
C THR A 48 13.14 -6.90 7.61
N ALA A 49 12.48 -6.11 6.75
CA ALA A 49 11.10 -6.33 6.37
C ALA A 49 11.07 -7.02 5.01
N LYS A 50 10.37 -8.14 4.90
CA LYS A 50 10.17 -8.84 3.62
C LYS A 50 8.84 -8.41 3.02
N ALA A 51 8.86 -7.87 1.80
CA ALA A 51 7.63 -7.64 1.04
C ALA A 51 6.98 -8.98 0.67
N THR A 52 5.67 -9.09 0.83
CA THR A 52 4.90 -10.27 0.40
C THR A 52 4.78 -10.30 -1.12
N THR A 53 4.58 -11.49 -1.70
CA THR A 53 4.22 -11.65 -3.11
C THR A 53 2.74 -11.38 -3.31
N ALA A 54 2.38 -10.75 -4.43
CA ALA A 54 0.99 -10.55 -4.81
C ALA A 54 0.45 -11.81 -5.50
N ASP A 55 -0.68 -12.32 -5.02
CA ASP A 55 -1.46 -13.35 -5.70
C ASP A 55 -2.34 -12.71 -6.78
N SER A 56 -2.52 -13.41 -7.90
CA SER A 56 -3.41 -12.98 -8.98
C SER A 56 -4.87 -12.94 -8.53
N LEU A 57 -5.64 -11.96 -9.00
CA LEU A 57 -7.10 -11.96 -8.86
C LEU A 57 -7.71 -13.18 -9.57
N VAL A 58 -8.73 -13.78 -8.96
CA VAL A 58 -9.54 -14.81 -9.64
C VAL A 58 -10.72 -14.12 -10.28
N VAL A 59 -10.82 -14.19 -11.61
CA VAL A 59 -11.85 -13.54 -12.42
C VAL A 59 -12.69 -14.60 -13.09
N GLY A 60 -14.01 -14.52 -12.90
CA GLY A 60 -14.98 -15.40 -13.54
C GLY A 60 -15.26 -15.01 -15.01
N PRO A 61 -15.99 -15.86 -15.75
CA PRO A 61 -16.46 -15.50 -17.08
C PRO A 61 -17.32 -14.23 -17.03
N GLY A 62 -17.19 -13.41 -18.07
CA GLY A 62 -17.97 -12.20 -18.23
C GLY A 62 -19.25 -12.45 -19.00
N THR A 63 -20.36 -11.88 -18.52
CA THR A 63 -21.64 -11.84 -19.24
C THR A 63 -22.05 -10.39 -19.47
N PRO A 64 -22.36 -9.99 -20.71
CA PRO A 64 -22.85 -8.63 -20.98
C PRO A 64 -24.13 -8.34 -20.22
N VAL A 65 -24.27 -7.08 -19.80
CA VAL A 65 -25.42 -6.58 -19.07
C VAL A 65 -26.25 -5.69 -19.99
N GLY A 66 -27.56 -5.89 -19.95
CA GLY A 66 -28.49 -5.17 -20.82
C GLY A 66 -28.46 -5.64 -22.27
N THR A 67 -29.15 -4.90 -23.13
CA THR A 67 -29.24 -5.22 -24.56
C THR A 67 -28.09 -4.56 -25.32
N LEU A 68 -27.26 -5.37 -25.96
CA LEU A 68 -26.29 -4.90 -26.93
C LEU A 68 -26.95 -4.81 -28.31
N TYR A 69 -26.78 -3.68 -28.99
CA TYR A 69 -27.36 -3.42 -30.31
C TYR A 69 -26.31 -2.74 -31.20
N PRO A 70 -26.47 -2.77 -32.54
CA PRO A 70 -25.48 -2.20 -33.46
C PRO A 70 -25.13 -0.76 -33.09
N LYS A 71 -23.83 -0.48 -32.96
CA LYS A 71 -23.33 0.83 -32.54
C LYS A 71 -23.83 1.94 -33.49
N PRO A 72 -24.57 2.95 -32.97
CA PRO A 72 -24.96 4.11 -33.76
C PRO A 72 -23.75 4.92 -34.20
N ALA A 73 -23.86 5.70 -35.28
CA ALA A 73 -22.77 6.55 -35.78
C ALA A 73 -22.24 7.55 -34.74
N GLY A 74 -23.08 7.99 -33.81
CA GLY A 74 -22.70 8.86 -32.69
C GLY A 74 -22.16 8.13 -31.45
N GLY A 75 -21.99 6.81 -31.52
CA GLY A 75 -21.68 5.97 -30.37
C GLY A 75 -22.92 5.65 -29.52
N TYR A 76 -22.70 5.00 -28.38
CA TYR A 76 -23.76 4.75 -27.41
C TYR A 76 -24.04 6.01 -26.59
N GLY A 77 -25.32 6.32 -26.37
CA GLY A 77 -25.72 7.43 -25.52
C GLY A 77 -25.50 7.19 -24.02
N SER A 78 -25.23 5.95 -23.62
CA SER A 78 -24.92 5.57 -22.23
C SER A 78 -23.67 4.70 -22.18
N GLY A 79 -22.78 4.99 -21.23
CA GLY A 79 -21.59 4.18 -20.94
C GLY A 79 -21.91 2.82 -20.27
N THR A 80 -23.18 2.57 -19.94
CA THR A 80 -23.64 1.26 -19.44
C THR A 80 -23.92 0.27 -20.56
N VAL A 81 -24.09 0.74 -21.81
CA VAL A 81 -24.23 -0.17 -22.96
C VAL A 81 -22.90 -0.88 -23.18
N GLY A 82 -22.95 -2.20 -23.29
CA GLY A 82 -21.73 -3.00 -23.40
C GLY A 82 -20.99 -3.20 -22.07
N ALA A 83 -21.64 -2.90 -20.94
CA ALA A 83 -21.13 -3.31 -19.64
C ALA A 83 -21.10 -4.84 -19.52
N VAL A 84 -20.14 -5.35 -18.76
CA VAL A 84 -19.98 -6.80 -18.52
C VAL A 84 -19.95 -7.06 -17.02
N HIS A 85 -20.82 -7.97 -16.56
CA HIS A 85 -20.76 -8.52 -15.22
C HIS A 85 -19.80 -9.70 -15.18
N THR A 86 -18.95 -9.71 -14.18
CA THR A 86 -18.09 -10.84 -13.82
C THR A 86 -18.06 -10.99 -12.30
N THR A 87 -17.46 -12.08 -11.83
CA THR A 87 -17.17 -12.28 -10.42
C THR A 87 -15.67 -12.16 -10.19
N VAL A 88 -15.28 -11.46 -9.13
CA VAL A 88 -13.86 -11.26 -8.80
C VAL A 88 -13.63 -11.55 -7.33
N SER A 89 -12.61 -12.32 -7.00
CA SER A 89 -12.13 -12.50 -5.62
C SER A 89 -10.70 -12.02 -5.46
N ASN A 90 -10.39 -11.46 -4.30
CA ASN A 90 -9.04 -11.03 -3.94
C ASN A 90 -8.47 -11.95 -2.85
N PRO A 91 -7.61 -12.92 -3.21
CA PRO A 91 -6.99 -13.81 -2.23
C PRO A 91 -5.92 -13.11 -1.38
N ASN A 92 -5.49 -11.90 -1.75
CA ASN A 92 -4.43 -11.19 -1.05
C ASN A 92 -4.90 -10.72 0.34
N ALA A 93 -3.98 -10.75 1.32
CA ALA A 93 -4.22 -10.24 2.68
C ALA A 93 -4.28 -8.70 2.79
N TYR A 94 -4.31 -8.00 1.66
CA TYR A 94 -4.42 -6.55 1.57
C TYR A 94 -5.47 -6.15 0.52
N PRO A 95 -6.10 -4.97 0.66
CA PRO A 95 -7.08 -4.49 -0.30
C PRO A 95 -6.42 -4.10 -1.62
N VAL A 96 -7.17 -4.21 -2.72
CA VAL A 96 -6.72 -3.85 -4.07
C VAL A 96 -7.76 -3.01 -4.79
N ARG A 97 -7.32 -2.24 -5.78
CA ARG A 97 -8.17 -1.45 -6.67
C ARG A 97 -7.94 -1.91 -8.10
N ILE A 98 -8.99 -2.41 -8.74
CA ILE A 98 -8.98 -2.72 -10.18
C ILE A 98 -8.99 -1.40 -10.93
N THR A 99 -7.99 -1.19 -11.78
CA THR A 99 -7.79 0.05 -12.55
C THR A 99 -7.90 -0.18 -14.03
N GLN A 100 -7.69 -1.41 -14.51
CA GLN A 100 -7.81 -1.74 -15.93
C GLN A 100 -8.52 -3.09 -16.14
N ALA A 101 -9.17 -3.20 -17.28
CA ALA A 101 -9.72 -4.45 -17.78
C ALA A 101 -9.22 -4.71 -19.20
N THR A 102 -9.09 -5.96 -19.59
CA THR A 102 -8.80 -6.36 -20.98
C THR A 102 -9.80 -7.45 -21.36
N VAL A 103 -10.52 -7.23 -22.45
CA VAL A 103 -11.42 -8.23 -23.01
C VAL A 103 -10.59 -9.24 -23.81
N GLY A 104 -10.77 -10.51 -23.48
CA GLY A 104 -10.14 -11.63 -24.18
C GLY A 104 -11.06 -12.20 -25.25
N ALA A 105 -11.11 -13.54 -25.34
CA ALA A 105 -11.95 -14.21 -26.32
C ALA A 105 -13.44 -13.90 -26.09
N ILE A 106 -14.15 -13.60 -27.17
CA ILE A 106 -15.60 -13.40 -27.20
C ILE A 106 -16.22 -14.57 -27.95
N THR A 107 -17.20 -15.20 -27.31
CA THR A 107 -18.00 -16.29 -27.88
C THR A 107 -19.42 -15.82 -28.08
N ILE A 108 -19.96 -16.02 -29.28
CA ILE A 108 -21.33 -15.69 -29.63
C ILE A 108 -22.07 -16.99 -29.91
N THR A 109 -23.20 -17.20 -29.22
CA THR A 109 -24.11 -18.32 -29.44
C THR A 109 -25.41 -17.76 -30.02
N PRO A 110 -25.66 -17.92 -31.33
CA PRO A 110 -26.89 -17.42 -31.95
C PRO A 110 -28.14 -18.07 -31.36
N ALA A 111 -29.27 -17.35 -31.44
CA ALA A 111 -30.57 -17.93 -31.14
C ALA A 111 -30.92 -19.04 -32.14
N LEU A 112 -31.83 -19.95 -31.75
CA LEU A 112 -32.25 -21.07 -32.60
C LEU A 112 -32.76 -20.56 -33.97
N GLY A 113 -32.20 -21.12 -35.05
CA GLY A 113 -32.58 -20.75 -36.43
C GLY A 113 -32.04 -19.39 -36.90
N LYS A 114 -31.11 -18.79 -36.16
CA LYS A 114 -30.45 -17.52 -36.52
C LYS A 114 -28.94 -17.73 -36.72
N THR A 115 -28.33 -16.80 -37.44
CA THR A 115 -26.87 -16.69 -37.62
C THR A 115 -26.38 -15.41 -37.00
N CYS A 116 -25.24 -15.45 -36.32
CA CYS A 116 -24.56 -14.24 -35.89
C CYS A 116 -23.07 -14.46 -36.09
N ALA A 117 -22.50 -13.74 -37.05
CA ALA A 117 -21.13 -13.90 -37.45
C ALA A 117 -20.16 -13.64 -36.28
N PRO A 118 -19.09 -14.44 -36.13
CA PRO A 118 -17.99 -14.08 -35.25
C PRO A 118 -17.47 -12.67 -35.59
N GLY A 119 -17.20 -11.86 -34.57
CA GLY A 119 -16.80 -10.45 -34.76
C GLY A 119 -17.96 -9.45 -34.83
N SER A 120 -19.22 -9.91 -34.79
CA SER A 120 -20.37 -9.01 -34.62
C SER A 120 -20.32 -8.24 -33.29
N VAL A 121 -19.63 -8.80 -32.30
CA VAL A 121 -19.34 -8.18 -31.00
C VAL A 121 -17.83 -8.15 -30.82
N VAL A 122 -17.30 -6.99 -30.45
CA VAL A 122 -15.87 -6.73 -30.28
C VAL A 122 -15.61 -6.00 -28.97
N ALA A 123 -14.36 -5.97 -28.53
CA ALA A 123 -13.94 -5.12 -27.43
C ALA A 123 -14.03 -3.64 -27.84
N SER A 124 -14.54 -2.79 -26.96
CA SER A 124 -14.63 -1.33 -27.22
C SER A 124 -13.27 -0.66 -27.30
N THR A 125 -12.26 -1.26 -26.67
CA THR A 125 -10.87 -0.80 -26.71
C THR A 125 -9.97 -1.99 -27.05
N ALA A 126 -9.06 -1.79 -27.99
CA ALA A 126 -8.03 -2.77 -28.29
C ALA A 126 -7.00 -2.79 -27.13
N GLY A 127 -6.93 -3.91 -26.41
CA GLY A 127 -6.03 -4.06 -25.27
C GLY A 127 -6.60 -3.52 -23.96
N PRO A 128 -5.75 -3.04 -23.02
CA PRO A 128 -6.20 -2.60 -21.71
C PRO A 128 -7.05 -1.33 -21.78
N MET A 129 -8.28 -1.42 -21.27
CA MET A 129 -9.12 -0.24 -21.00
C MET A 129 -8.89 0.23 -19.56
N THR A 130 -8.71 1.54 -19.37
CA THR A 130 -8.62 2.14 -18.05
C THR A 130 -10.01 2.44 -17.51
N LEU A 131 -10.27 2.05 -16.26
CA LEU A 131 -11.54 2.33 -15.59
C LEU A 131 -11.51 3.74 -15.01
N THR A 132 -12.51 4.56 -15.36
CA THR A 132 -12.66 5.93 -14.83
C THR A 132 -12.86 5.93 -13.32
N SER A 133 -13.56 4.91 -12.80
CA SER A 133 -13.74 4.70 -11.36
C SER A 133 -13.13 3.35 -10.99
N PRO A 134 -12.00 3.33 -10.25
CA PRO A 134 -11.40 2.08 -9.81
C PRO A 134 -12.32 1.30 -8.85
N ILE A 135 -12.39 -0.01 -9.05
CA ILE A 135 -13.24 -0.88 -8.23
C ILE A 135 -12.41 -1.41 -7.06
N ALA A 136 -12.83 -1.10 -5.83
CA ALA A 136 -12.15 -1.55 -4.63
C ALA A 136 -12.58 -2.96 -4.22
N LEU A 137 -11.61 -3.82 -3.93
CA LEU A 137 -11.81 -5.13 -3.32
C LEU A 137 -11.08 -5.17 -1.98
N ALA A 138 -11.77 -5.64 -0.94
CA ALA A 138 -11.17 -5.83 0.37
C ALA A 138 -10.09 -6.93 0.35
N ALA A 139 -9.26 -6.96 1.39
CA ALA A 139 -8.38 -8.09 1.65
C ALA A 139 -9.20 -9.38 1.83
N ASN A 140 -8.70 -10.50 1.31
CA ASN A 140 -9.35 -11.82 1.37
C ASN A 140 -10.81 -11.80 0.90
N ALA A 141 -11.16 -10.94 -0.05
CA ALA A 141 -12.53 -10.81 -0.53
C ALA A 141 -12.96 -12.08 -1.25
N ALA A 142 -14.08 -12.67 -0.82
CA ALA A 142 -14.78 -13.73 -1.53
C ALA A 142 -15.26 -13.24 -2.92
N PRO A 143 -15.63 -14.16 -3.85
CA PRO A 143 -16.11 -13.78 -5.18
C PRO A 143 -17.29 -12.81 -5.09
N ALA A 144 -17.08 -11.58 -5.57
CA ALA A 144 -18.09 -10.53 -5.59
C ALA A 144 -18.44 -10.16 -7.04
N ALA A 145 -19.70 -9.80 -7.28
CA ALA A 145 -20.14 -9.32 -8.57
C ALA A 145 -19.53 -7.94 -8.87
N VAL A 146 -18.93 -7.81 -10.05
CA VAL A 146 -18.25 -6.61 -10.53
C VAL A 146 -18.75 -6.29 -11.93
N GLU A 147 -19.06 -5.01 -12.16
CA GLU A 147 -19.44 -4.49 -13.46
C GLU A 147 -18.28 -3.73 -14.10
N ILE A 148 -17.92 -4.12 -15.32
CA ILE A 148 -16.97 -3.39 -16.16
C ILE A 148 -17.76 -2.61 -17.21
N PRO A 149 -17.92 -1.28 -17.06
CA PRO A 149 -18.75 -0.49 -17.95
C PRO A 149 -18.14 -0.38 -19.35
N GLY A 150 -18.96 -0.47 -20.39
CA GLY A 150 -18.55 -0.22 -21.79
C GLY A 150 -17.43 -1.11 -22.33
N ALA A 151 -17.25 -2.32 -21.79
CA ALA A 151 -16.15 -3.22 -22.16
C ALA A 151 -16.23 -3.73 -23.61
N ILE A 152 -17.45 -3.92 -24.12
CA ILE A 152 -17.70 -4.46 -25.46
C ILE A 152 -18.67 -3.60 -26.26
N GLU A 153 -18.65 -3.76 -27.58
CA GLU A 153 -19.58 -3.13 -28.49
C GLU A 153 -20.01 -4.08 -29.62
N MET A 154 -21.25 -3.95 -30.08
CA MET A 154 -21.70 -4.60 -31.30
C MET A 154 -21.41 -3.69 -32.49
N ILE A 155 -20.80 -4.26 -33.53
CA ILE A 155 -20.45 -3.49 -34.73
C ILE A 155 -21.71 -2.96 -35.41
N SER A 156 -21.58 -1.83 -36.10
CA SER A 156 -22.72 -1.19 -36.78
C SER A 156 -23.31 -2.02 -37.92
N SER A 157 -22.53 -2.96 -38.48
CA SER A 157 -22.94 -3.86 -39.57
C SER A 157 -23.36 -5.25 -39.09
N ALA A 158 -23.64 -5.42 -37.79
CA ALA A 158 -24.08 -6.71 -37.27
C ALA A 158 -25.42 -7.12 -37.90
N GLU A 159 -25.54 -8.40 -38.25
CA GLU A 159 -26.74 -8.93 -38.90
C GLU A 159 -27.93 -9.07 -37.93
N ASP A 160 -29.15 -9.03 -38.45
CA ASP A 160 -30.37 -9.22 -37.66
C ASP A 160 -30.44 -10.57 -36.94
N GLY A 161 -29.70 -11.58 -37.42
CA GLY A 161 -29.62 -12.87 -36.75
C GLY A 161 -28.87 -12.84 -35.41
N CYS A 162 -28.22 -11.72 -35.04
CA CYS A 162 -27.65 -11.52 -33.72
C CYS A 162 -28.70 -11.21 -32.63
N GLN A 163 -29.95 -10.94 -33.01
CA GLN A 163 -31.02 -10.69 -32.06
C GLN A 163 -31.32 -11.94 -31.22
N GLY A 164 -31.19 -11.82 -29.90
CA GLY A 164 -31.37 -12.93 -28.95
C GLY A 164 -30.17 -13.87 -28.81
N ALA A 165 -29.02 -13.55 -29.44
CA ALA A 165 -27.79 -14.30 -29.24
C ALA A 165 -27.28 -14.17 -27.80
N SER A 166 -26.74 -15.25 -27.25
CA SER A 166 -26.02 -15.24 -25.98
C SER A 166 -24.54 -14.94 -26.22
N ILE A 167 -23.99 -14.02 -25.44
CA ILE A 167 -22.59 -13.58 -25.57
C ILE A 167 -21.87 -13.94 -24.27
N GLY A 168 -20.75 -14.65 -24.40
CA GLY A 168 -19.83 -14.94 -23.30
C GLY A 168 -18.44 -14.40 -23.64
N LEU A 169 -17.67 -14.03 -22.63
CA LEU A 169 -16.30 -13.57 -22.83
C LEU A 169 -15.39 -13.83 -21.63
N THR A 170 -14.08 -13.80 -21.87
CA THR A 170 -13.07 -13.83 -20.81
C THR A 170 -12.57 -12.42 -20.51
N LEU A 171 -12.29 -12.13 -19.24
CA LEU A 171 -11.74 -10.85 -18.79
C LEU A 171 -10.42 -11.06 -18.07
N THR A 172 -9.46 -10.17 -18.33
CA THR A 172 -8.25 -10.02 -17.52
C THR A 172 -8.30 -8.66 -16.83
N LEU A 173 -8.13 -8.64 -15.51
CA LEU A 173 -8.20 -7.41 -14.72
C LEU A 173 -6.81 -7.07 -14.15
N THR A 174 -6.44 -5.80 -14.22
CA THR A 174 -5.23 -5.27 -13.58
C THR A 174 -5.64 -4.47 -12.35
N ALA A 175 -5.02 -4.78 -11.23
CA ALA A 175 -5.25 -4.09 -9.97
C ALA A 175 -3.94 -3.68 -9.29
N ALA A 176 -4.01 -2.62 -8.50
CA ALA A 176 -2.93 -2.16 -7.62
C ALA A 176 -3.36 -2.30 -6.16
N SER A 177 -2.39 -2.44 -5.24
CA SER A 177 -2.66 -2.37 -3.79
C SER A 177 -3.30 -1.02 -3.44
N ALA A 178 -4.30 -1.06 -2.56
CA ALA A 178 -5.15 0.07 -2.21
C ALA A 178 -4.76 0.74 -0.88
#